data_AF-A0A6A4ZR74-F1
#
_entry.id   AF-A0A6A4ZR74-F1
#
_cell.length_a   1.000
_cell.length_b   1.000
_cell.length_c   1.000
_cell.angle_alpha   90.00
_cell.angle_beta   90.00
_cell.angle_gamma   90.00
#
_symmetry.space_group_name_H-M   'P 1'
#
loop_
_entity.id
_entity.type
_entity.pdbx_description
1 polymer ?
#
loop_
_entity_poly.entity_id
_entity_poly.type
_entity_poly.pdbx_seq_one_letter_code
_entity_poly.pdbx_strand_id
1 'polypeptide(L)'
;MPVEVQVLSVASTEMSPAIIVTEESQRYLFNAGEGLQRLCMEHRVRLAKLHHVCLTELTSSTVGGLPGLILTVSDTGKKGLNVFGPSGTKSFMRSTRHFLHRPDFAMDIQDLTPSSAKVVHNESLSLQPVVVDDAYASTTTTSDTSPSHKRAKLMTTANPTTSVSYIGETPTQRGKFLIQNALALGVPKGPLCGKLHRGEDVVIQVDGASVTVKSSDCVSSSVAGSAFAIVACPTVGTIDSLVQQPQFARYQQANSVVSMTLLVHLGNAAVLGHPHYIQWVKSFGPHVHHILVNHPECPQWSVFRSSATLQTQLHHLFPSNFAAPHHEVAPVERATVAFGDATIGLPLLKYILTPSAKQGLDRSLVMQPLDLPAIHMDTKQTLATAKVSLTHDDPPTIAANDSDAVDGRVTFLGTGSALPSKYRNVTSKLIAIGSSFLLLDAGEGCYGQLFRHVGGDDGKLKHLLENLHVVWISHNHADHHLGLVRLLSQRNPLLPPVAIIGPTAVFYWLQEYGRIDATVADKYLFENNTAYDIRHNATKNCTYMDPFGLHKPTIDGILATYFSIAT
;
A
#
# COMPACT_ATOMS: atom_id res chain seq x y z
N MET A 1 -8.74 16.24 -21.42
CA MET A 1 -9.32 15.89 -20.11
C MET A 1 -8.23 15.96 -19.05
N PRO A 2 -8.54 16.39 -17.82
CA PRO A 2 -7.56 16.47 -16.74
C PRO A 2 -7.16 15.07 -16.28
N VAL A 3 -5.86 14.88 -16.08
CA VAL A 3 -5.28 13.66 -15.52
C VAL A 3 -4.33 14.09 -14.41
N GLU A 4 -4.52 13.52 -13.22
CA GLU A 4 -3.75 13.82 -12.02
C GLU A 4 -3.12 12.52 -11.50
N VAL A 5 -1.84 12.58 -11.13
CA VAL A 5 -1.13 11.51 -10.41
C VAL A 5 -0.98 11.96 -8.96
N GLN A 6 -1.55 11.24 -8.00
CA GLN A 6 -1.50 11.59 -6.58
C GLN A 6 -0.82 10.48 -5.77
N VAL A 7 0.21 10.85 -5.03
CA VAL A 7 0.82 9.99 -4.00
C VAL A 7 -0.16 9.92 -2.83
N LEU A 8 -0.71 8.74 -2.54
CA LEU A 8 -1.58 8.55 -1.37
C LEU A 8 -0.74 8.35 -0.12
N SER A 9 0.28 7.50 -0.21
CA SER A 9 1.21 7.19 0.86
C SER A 9 2.62 6.96 0.31
N VAL A 10 3.60 7.11 1.18
CA VAL A 10 5.01 6.81 0.95
C VAL A 10 5.47 5.70 1.88
N ALA A 11 6.70 5.21 1.70
CA ALA A 11 7.29 4.24 2.59
C ALA A 11 7.47 4.83 4.00
N SER A 12 6.80 4.23 4.96
CA SER A 12 6.99 4.48 6.38
C SER A 12 6.80 3.18 7.16
N THR A 13 7.03 3.21 8.48
CA THR A 13 6.77 2.04 9.31
C THR A 13 5.30 1.61 9.27
N GLU A 14 4.38 2.59 9.22
CA GLU A 14 2.92 2.34 9.20
C GLU A 14 2.36 2.08 7.79
N MET A 15 2.93 2.69 6.75
CA MET A 15 2.36 2.71 5.41
C MET A 15 3.35 2.25 4.35
N SER A 16 2.83 1.73 3.25
CA SER A 16 3.62 1.43 2.04
C SER A 16 3.24 2.39 0.91
N PRO A 17 4.12 2.58 -0.10
CA PRO A 17 3.81 3.46 -1.21
C PRO A 17 2.55 3.05 -1.97
N ALA A 18 1.64 3.99 -2.14
CA ALA A 18 0.44 3.83 -2.96
C ALA A 18 0.19 5.11 -3.76
N ILE A 19 -0.21 4.96 -5.02
CA ILE A 19 -0.44 6.07 -5.94
C ILE A 19 -1.82 5.91 -6.55
N ILE A 20 -2.56 7.00 -6.70
CA ILE A 20 -3.83 7.00 -7.44
C ILE A 20 -3.73 7.95 -8.61
N VAL A 21 -4.11 7.45 -9.79
CA VAL A 21 -4.26 8.27 -11.00
C VAL A 21 -5.74 8.53 -11.19
N THR A 22 -6.11 9.79 -11.31
CA THR A 22 -7.50 10.22 -11.48
C THR A 22 -7.66 10.84 -12.86
N GLU A 23 -8.61 10.31 -13.61
CA GLU A 23 -9.19 10.98 -14.77
C GLU A 23 -10.63 11.45 -14.46
N GLU A 24 -11.33 12.00 -15.45
CA GLU A 24 -12.67 12.54 -15.26
C GLU A 24 -13.70 11.48 -14.79
N SER A 25 -13.66 10.29 -15.38
CA SER A 25 -14.65 9.23 -15.14
C SER A 25 -14.15 8.10 -14.24
N GLN A 26 -12.84 7.84 -14.20
CA GLN A 26 -12.25 6.67 -13.54
C GLN A 26 -11.01 7.01 -12.69
N ARG A 27 -10.66 6.07 -11.84
CA ARG A 27 -9.42 6.07 -11.06
C ARG A 27 -8.70 4.73 -11.16
N TYR A 28 -7.39 4.82 -11.13
CA TYR A 28 -6.45 3.71 -11.21
C TYR A 28 -5.58 3.75 -9.96
N LEU A 29 -5.66 2.72 -9.12
CA LEU A 29 -4.87 2.62 -7.90
C LEU A 29 -3.65 1.74 -8.16
N PHE A 30 -2.47 2.24 -7.81
CA PHE A 30 -1.21 1.50 -7.85
C PHE A 30 -0.85 1.11 -6.42
N ASN A 31 -0.84 -0.20 -6.17
CA ASN A 31 -0.66 -0.84 -4.86
C ASN A 31 -1.76 -0.53 -3.84
N ALA A 32 -1.98 -1.50 -2.95
CA ALA A 32 -2.97 -1.46 -1.88
C ALA A 32 -2.44 -2.15 -0.62
N GLY A 33 -1.40 -1.56 -0.03
CA GLY A 33 -0.87 -1.97 1.28
C GLY A 33 -1.84 -1.75 2.43
N GLU A 34 -1.52 -2.32 3.60
CA GLU A 34 -2.35 -2.17 4.80
C GLU A 34 -2.59 -0.69 5.16
N GLY A 35 -3.78 -0.39 5.68
CA GLY A 35 -4.17 0.95 6.12
C GLY A 35 -4.63 1.87 4.98
N LEU A 36 -4.48 1.48 3.71
CA LEU A 36 -4.82 2.35 2.58
C LEU A 36 -6.32 2.72 2.55
N GLN A 37 -7.22 1.77 2.82
CA GLN A 37 -8.65 2.06 2.88
C GLN A 37 -8.97 3.09 3.98
N ARG A 38 -8.29 2.98 5.14
CA ARG A 38 -8.43 3.90 6.27
C ARG A 38 -7.88 5.29 5.94
N LEU A 39 -6.74 5.37 5.25
CA LEU A 39 -6.17 6.60 4.71
C LEU A 39 -7.17 7.29 3.78
N CYS A 40 -7.77 6.54 2.85
CA CYS A 40 -8.74 7.09 1.90
C CYS A 40 -9.95 7.71 2.61
N MET A 41 -10.45 7.07 3.66
CA MET A 41 -11.54 7.61 4.47
C MET A 41 -11.11 8.83 5.29
N GLU A 42 -9.95 8.81 5.94
CA GLU A 42 -9.40 9.95 6.71
C GLU A 42 -9.36 11.22 5.86
N HIS A 43 -8.83 11.09 4.64
CA HIS A 43 -8.52 12.19 3.73
C HIS A 43 -9.56 12.38 2.63
N ARG A 44 -10.72 11.72 2.75
CA ARG A 44 -11.87 11.85 1.84
C ARG A 44 -11.52 11.54 0.37
N VAL A 45 -10.55 10.65 0.14
CA VAL A 45 -10.22 10.12 -1.18
C VAL A 45 -11.33 9.15 -1.60
N ARG A 46 -12.24 9.64 -2.45
CA ARG A 46 -13.43 8.88 -2.86
C ARG A 46 -13.07 7.70 -3.76
N LEU A 47 -13.44 6.48 -3.37
CA LEU A 47 -13.13 5.25 -4.11
C LEU A 47 -14.25 4.79 -5.06
N ALA A 48 -15.40 5.48 -5.11
CA ALA A 48 -16.53 5.10 -5.97
C ALA A 48 -16.14 4.97 -7.47
N LYS A 49 -15.23 5.83 -7.94
CA LYS A 49 -14.69 5.82 -9.31
C LYS A 49 -13.47 4.91 -9.49
N LEU A 50 -13.05 4.14 -8.48
CA LEU A 50 -11.93 3.20 -8.62
C LEU A 50 -12.34 2.04 -9.52
N HIS A 51 -11.76 1.89 -10.70
CA HIS A 51 -12.08 0.80 -11.64
C HIS A 51 -10.96 -0.24 -11.75
N HIS A 52 -9.73 0.17 -11.49
CA HIS A 52 -8.55 -0.65 -11.72
C HIS A 52 -7.59 -0.56 -10.53
N VAL A 53 -7.13 -1.71 -10.05
CA VAL A 53 -5.99 -1.83 -9.13
C VAL A 53 -4.84 -2.47 -9.90
N CYS A 54 -3.70 -1.79 -9.91
CA CYS A 54 -2.48 -2.16 -10.63
C CYS A 54 -1.38 -2.45 -9.61
N LEU A 55 -1.12 -3.72 -9.36
CA LEU A 55 -0.14 -4.19 -8.38
C LEU A 55 1.25 -4.20 -9.00
N THR A 56 2.25 -3.71 -8.27
CA THR A 56 3.64 -3.74 -8.73
C THR A 56 4.35 -5.01 -8.31
N GLU A 57 3.98 -5.60 -7.18
CA GLU A 57 4.59 -6.78 -6.55
C GLU A 57 3.51 -7.56 -5.79
N LEU A 58 3.80 -8.82 -5.41
CA LEU A 58 2.89 -9.65 -4.61
C LEU A 58 3.42 -9.87 -3.20
N THR A 59 3.66 -8.76 -2.49
CA THR A 59 4.15 -8.75 -1.11
C THR A 59 3.14 -8.08 -0.18
N SER A 60 3.23 -8.35 1.13
CA SER A 60 2.35 -7.74 2.14
C SER A 60 2.30 -6.20 2.09
N SER A 61 3.40 -5.53 1.73
CA SER A 61 3.44 -4.07 1.55
C SER A 61 2.58 -3.59 0.37
N THR A 62 2.39 -4.43 -0.64
CA THR A 62 1.71 -4.07 -1.88
C THR A 62 0.26 -4.52 -1.90
N VAL A 63 -0.05 -5.69 -1.32
CA VAL A 63 -1.39 -6.31 -1.42
C VAL A 63 -2.12 -6.48 -0.10
N GLY A 64 -1.46 -6.24 1.05
CA GLY A 64 -2.01 -6.58 2.37
C GLY A 64 -3.34 -5.91 2.70
N GLY A 65 -3.58 -4.69 2.21
CA GLY A 65 -4.84 -3.95 2.41
C GLY A 65 -5.86 -4.16 1.28
N LEU A 66 -5.50 -4.84 0.19
CA LEU A 66 -6.40 -5.05 -0.95
C LEU A 66 -7.68 -5.83 -0.59
N PRO A 67 -7.64 -6.90 0.24
CA PRO A 67 -8.87 -7.60 0.61
C PRO A 67 -9.85 -6.71 1.38
N GLY A 68 -9.35 -5.92 2.34
CA GLY A 68 -10.14 -4.94 3.08
C GLY A 68 -10.71 -3.84 2.17
N LEU A 69 -9.89 -3.34 1.25
CA LEU A 69 -10.31 -2.37 0.22
C LEU A 69 -11.44 -2.91 -0.65
N ILE A 70 -11.37 -4.18 -1.09
CA ILE A 70 -12.41 -4.81 -1.93
C ILE A 70 -13.73 -4.91 -1.18
N LEU A 71 -13.70 -5.34 0.09
CA LEU A 71 -14.89 -5.37 0.94
C LEU A 71 -15.54 -3.97 0.99
N THR A 72 -14.75 -2.94 1.32
CA THR A 72 -15.21 -1.55 1.37
C THR A 72 -15.78 -1.06 0.04
N VAL A 73 -15.09 -1.30 -1.09
CA VAL A 73 -15.53 -0.84 -2.42
C VAL A 73 -16.80 -1.58 -2.85
N SER A 74 -16.91 -2.87 -2.58
CA SER A 74 -18.11 -3.64 -2.90
C SER A 74 -19.36 -3.12 -2.16
N ASP A 75 -19.19 -2.70 -0.91
CA ASP A 75 -20.28 -2.17 -0.09
C ASP A 75 -20.73 -0.76 -0.54
N THR A 76 -19.97 -0.08 -1.42
CA THR A 76 -20.40 1.20 -2.02
C THR A 76 -21.46 1.05 -3.14
N GLY A 77 -21.83 -0.19 -3.49
CA GLY A 77 -22.74 -0.48 -4.60
C GLY A 77 -22.06 -0.52 -5.97
N LYS A 78 -20.72 -0.50 -6.01
CA LYS A 78 -19.96 -0.71 -7.25
C LYS A 78 -20.14 -2.17 -7.72
N LYS A 79 -20.28 -2.38 -9.04
CA LYS A 79 -20.53 -3.70 -9.63
C LYS A 79 -19.30 -4.59 -9.77
N GLY A 80 -18.09 -4.04 -9.67
CA GLY A 80 -16.89 -4.82 -9.87
C GLY A 80 -15.61 -4.01 -9.89
N LEU A 81 -14.49 -4.71 -9.97
CA LEU A 81 -13.13 -4.15 -9.94
C LEU A 81 -12.20 -5.01 -10.80
N ASN A 82 -11.33 -4.34 -11.56
CA ASN A 82 -10.27 -5.00 -12.33
C ASN A 82 -8.97 -4.97 -11.51
N VAL A 83 -8.28 -6.10 -11.42
CA VAL A 83 -7.01 -6.23 -10.70
C VAL A 83 -5.95 -6.79 -11.65
N PHE A 84 -4.89 -6.03 -11.87
CA PHE A 84 -3.74 -6.43 -12.68
C PHE A 84 -2.51 -6.50 -11.78
N GLY A 85 -1.63 -7.46 -12.01
CA GLY A 85 -0.39 -7.54 -11.25
C GLY A 85 0.56 -8.59 -11.81
N PRO A 86 1.69 -8.84 -11.13
CA PRO A 86 2.64 -9.88 -11.52
C PRO A 86 1.98 -11.28 -11.64
N SER A 87 2.72 -12.22 -12.22
CA SER A 87 2.34 -13.64 -12.19
C SER A 87 2.07 -14.09 -10.75
N GLY A 88 0.90 -14.71 -10.52
CA GLY A 88 0.45 -15.12 -9.18
C GLY A 88 -0.65 -14.24 -8.58
N THR A 89 -1.03 -13.14 -9.25
CA THR A 89 -2.13 -12.26 -8.84
C THR A 89 -3.45 -13.04 -8.72
N LYS A 90 -3.75 -13.94 -9.65
CA LYS A 90 -4.93 -14.83 -9.55
C LYS A 90 -4.85 -15.78 -8.35
N SER A 91 -3.67 -16.32 -8.07
CA SER A 91 -3.44 -17.19 -6.91
C SER A 91 -3.61 -16.43 -5.60
N PHE A 92 -3.12 -15.19 -5.52
CA PHE A 92 -3.36 -14.29 -4.39
C PHE A 92 -4.84 -14.04 -4.18
N MET A 93 -5.55 -13.64 -5.23
CA MET A 93 -6.99 -13.38 -5.09
C MET A 93 -7.76 -14.64 -4.65
N ARG A 94 -7.38 -15.81 -5.17
CA ARG A 94 -7.95 -17.09 -4.74
C ARG A 94 -7.69 -17.38 -3.27
N SER A 95 -6.54 -17.03 -2.70
CA SER A 95 -6.26 -17.28 -1.27
C SER A 95 -7.16 -16.47 -0.34
N THR A 96 -7.68 -15.32 -0.78
CA THR A 96 -8.61 -14.51 0.01
C THR A 96 -10.01 -15.13 0.16
N ARG A 97 -10.35 -16.17 -0.62
CA ARG A 97 -11.68 -16.81 -0.62
C ARG A 97 -12.13 -17.35 0.73
N HIS A 98 -11.19 -17.56 1.65
CA HIS A 98 -11.47 -18.05 2.98
C HIS A 98 -12.29 -17.06 3.81
N PHE A 99 -12.22 -15.76 3.53
CA PHE A 99 -12.91 -14.71 4.30
C PHE A 99 -13.54 -13.62 3.41
N LEU A 100 -13.17 -13.55 2.13
CA LEU A 100 -13.73 -12.61 1.15
C LEU A 100 -14.80 -13.31 0.31
N HIS A 101 -16.07 -12.98 0.55
CA HIS A 101 -17.21 -13.47 -0.23
C HIS A 101 -18.12 -12.31 -0.65
N ARG A 102 -18.20 -12.06 -1.96
CA ARG A 102 -19.02 -11.03 -2.61
C ARG A 102 -19.51 -11.54 -3.97
N PRO A 103 -20.57 -12.35 -4.03
CA PRO A 103 -21.00 -13.02 -5.26
C PRO A 103 -21.45 -12.04 -6.36
N ASP A 104 -22.03 -10.90 -5.97
CA ASP A 104 -22.53 -9.87 -6.89
C ASP A 104 -21.47 -8.85 -7.31
N PHE A 105 -20.23 -9.00 -6.84
CA PHE A 105 -19.12 -8.09 -7.14
C PHE A 105 -18.19 -8.73 -8.17
N ALA A 106 -18.27 -8.29 -9.42
CA ALA A 106 -17.49 -8.84 -10.51
C ALA A 106 -16.00 -8.49 -10.36
N MET A 107 -15.14 -9.50 -10.27
CA MET A 107 -13.69 -9.34 -10.20
C MET A 107 -13.08 -9.86 -11.50
N ASP A 108 -12.47 -8.97 -12.29
CA ASP A 108 -11.62 -9.37 -13.41
C ASP A 108 -10.16 -9.29 -12.96
N ILE A 109 -9.46 -10.43 -12.99
CA ILE A 109 -8.12 -10.56 -12.41
C ILE A 109 -7.18 -11.07 -13.48
N GLN A 110 -6.11 -10.32 -13.74
CA GLN A 110 -5.15 -10.62 -14.78
C GLN A 110 -3.73 -10.73 -14.22
N ASP A 111 -3.10 -11.87 -14.47
CA ASP A 111 -1.66 -12.06 -14.31
C ASP A 111 -0.95 -11.44 -15.53
N LEU A 112 -0.05 -10.50 -15.27
CA LEU A 112 0.71 -9.82 -16.29
C LEU A 112 2.00 -10.58 -16.59
N THR A 113 2.29 -10.67 -17.89
CA THR A 113 3.47 -11.29 -18.48
C THR A 113 4.21 -10.27 -19.35
N PRO A 114 5.47 -10.51 -19.73
CA PRO A 114 6.20 -9.60 -20.64
C PRO A 114 5.49 -9.33 -21.97
N SER A 115 4.63 -10.26 -22.42
CA SER A 115 3.81 -10.14 -23.64
C SER A 115 2.47 -9.43 -23.44
N SER A 116 2.15 -9.01 -22.21
CA SER A 116 0.84 -8.41 -21.91
C SER A 116 0.66 -7.08 -22.63
N ALA A 117 -0.51 -6.93 -23.25
CA ALA A 117 -0.92 -5.69 -23.90
C ALA A 117 -1.20 -4.58 -22.87
N LYS A 118 -1.62 -3.42 -23.37
CA LYS A 118 -2.15 -2.33 -22.54
C LYS A 118 -3.32 -2.84 -21.69
N VAL A 119 -3.23 -2.66 -20.36
CA VAL A 119 -4.27 -3.05 -19.40
C VAL A 119 -5.42 -2.05 -19.38
N VAL A 120 -5.17 -0.81 -19.83
CA VAL A 120 -6.17 0.24 -20.00
C VAL A 120 -5.91 0.96 -21.31
N HIS A 121 -6.96 1.19 -22.08
CA HIS A 121 -6.92 2.06 -23.25
C HIS A 121 -8.29 2.72 -23.46
N ASN A 122 -8.40 3.99 -23.10
CA ASN A 122 -9.61 4.79 -23.29
C ASN A 122 -9.29 6.17 -23.90
N GLU A 123 -10.30 7.03 -24.04
CA GLU A 123 -10.18 8.36 -24.66
C GLU A 123 -9.31 9.36 -23.88
N SER A 124 -9.02 9.10 -22.60
CA SER A 124 -8.23 10.00 -21.75
C SER A 124 -6.84 9.47 -21.44
N LEU A 125 -6.70 8.15 -21.31
CA LEU A 125 -5.52 7.49 -20.77
C LEU A 125 -5.34 6.10 -21.38
N SER A 126 -4.09 5.77 -21.68
CA SER A 126 -3.65 4.40 -21.87
C SER A 126 -2.63 4.01 -20.82
N LEU A 127 -2.72 2.79 -20.29
CA LEU A 127 -1.82 2.25 -19.28
C LEU A 127 -1.19 0.95 -19.79
N GLN A 128 0.13 0.95 -19.90
CA GLN A 128 0.93 -0.17 -20.37
C GLN A 128 1.76 -0.76 -19.24
N PRO A 129 1.65 -2.07 -18.96
CA PRO A 129 2.51 -2.73 -17.99
C PRO A 129 3.90 -3.00 -18.60
N VAL A 130 4.91 -3.00 -17.74
CA VAL A 130 6.29 -3.39 -18.05
C VAL A 130 6.73 -4.38 -16.98
N VAL A 131 6.74 -5.65 -17.35
CA VAL A 131 7.05 -6.76 -16.44
C VAL A 131 8.55 -7.00 -16.43
N VAL A 132 9.14 -7.07 -15.24
CA VAL A 132 10.58 -7.29 -15.04
C VAL A 132 10.79 -8.41 -14.03
N ASP A 133 11.80 -9.23 -14.27
CA ASP A 133 12.13 -10.37 -13.42
C ASP A 133 13.47 -10.16 -12.71
N ASP A 134 13.57 -10.64 -11.48
CA ASP A 134 14.84 -10.67 -10.77
C ASP A 134 15.68 -11.87 -11.26
N ALA A 135 16.65 -11.58 -12.13
CA ALA A 135 17.54 -12.59 -12.70
C ALA A 135 18.45 -13.24 -11.64
N TYR A 136 18.73 -12.58 -10.51
CA TYR A 136 19.61 -13.07 -9.46
C TYR A 136 18.89 -13.94 -8.41
N ALA A 137 17.57 -13.81 -8.28
CA ALA A 137 16.79 -14.66 -7.38
C ALA A 137 16.77 -16.15 -7.80
N SER A 138 17.07 -16.46 -9.07
CA SER A 138 17.16 -17.83 -9.58
C SER A 138 18.47 -18.56 -9.25
N THR A 139 19.53 -17.87 -8.80
CA THR A 139 20.89 -18.45 -8.73
C THR A 139 21.37 -18.82 -7.33
N THR A 140 20.59 -18.63 -6.27
CA THR A 140 21.01 -18.98 -4.90
C THR A 140 20.66 -20.43 -4.53
N THR A 141 21.28 -21.41 -5.20
CA THR A 141 21.38 -22.80 -4.70
C THR A 141 22.73 -22.98 -4.02
N THR A 142 22.78 -22.83 -2.70
CA THR A 142 23.94 -23.26 -1.91
C THR A 142 23.88 -24.76 -1.69
N SER A 143 24.75 -25.50 -2.36
CA SER A 143 25.04 -26.91 -2.07
C SER A 143 25.89 -26.99 -0.80
N ASP A 144 25.26 -27.16 0.35
CA ASP A 144 26.00 -27.42 1.59
C ASP A 144 25.86 -28.89 1.97
N THR A 145 26.97 -29.63 1.80
CA THR A 145 27.09 -31.04 2.13
C THR A 145 27.50 -31.17 3.60
N SER A 146 26.55 -31.39 4.49
CA SER A 146 26.80 -31.83 5.87
C SER A 146 25.74 -32.86 6.31
N PRO A 147 26.12 -34.01 6.90
CA PRO A 147 25.18 -35.08 7.22
C PRO A 147 24.80 -35.08 8.70
N SER A 148 23.59 -34.64 9.06
CA SER A 148 22.86 -35.17 10.24
C SER A 148 21.50 -34.52 10.44
N HIS A 149 20.51 -35.36 10.78
CA HIS A 149 19.10 -35.10 11.13
C HIS A 149 18.08 -35.02 9.99
N LYS A 150 17.36 -36.15 9.84
CA LYS A 150 16.20 -36.35 8.97
C LYS A 150 15.02 -35.46 9.40
N ARG A 151 14.92 -34.26 8.84
CA ARG A 151 13.64 -33.57 8.61
C ARG A 151 13.51 -33.44 7.09
N ALA A 152 12.42 -33.93 6.51
CA ALA A 152 12.15 -33.77 5.08
C ALA A 152 12.00 -32.27 4.77
N LYS A 153 13.11 -31.64 4.36
CA LYS A 153 13.12 -30.24 3.92
C LYS A 153 12.46 -30.23 2.54
N LEU A 154 11.21 -29.78 2.47
CA LEU A 154 10.53 -29.54 1.22
C LEU A 154 11.32 -28.45 0.49
N MET A 155 12.11 -28.83 -0.52
CA MET A 155 12.82 -27.89 -1.37
C MET A 155 11.80 -27.16 -2.23
N THR A 156 11.41 -25.95 -1.82
CA THR A 156 10.70 -25.03 -2.71
C THR A 156 11.73 -24.23 -3.49
N THR A 157 11.85 -24.53 -4.78
CA THR A 157 12.49 -23.64 -5.75
C THR A 157 11.83 -22.27 -5.63
N ALA A 158 12.57 -21.25 -5.19
CA ALA A 158 12.06 -19.89 -5.15
C ALA A 158 11.76 -19.46 -6.59
N ASN A 159 10.48 -19.21 -6.89
CA ASN A 159 10.13 -18.60 -8.18
C ASN A 159 10.81 -17.23 -8.27
N PRO A 160 11.34 -16.84 -9.44
CA PRO A 160 11.92 -15.52 -9.61
C PRO A 160 10.91 -14.44 -9.22
N THR A 161 11.35 -13.47 -8.43
CA THR A 161 10.53 -12.33 -8.02
C THR A 161 10.26 -11.44 -9.23
N THR A 162 9.04 -11.51 -9.75
CA THR A 162 8.54 -10.64 -10.82
C THR A 162 7.96 -9.35 -10.23
N SER A 163 8.29 -8.21 -10.83
CA SER A 163 7.64 -6.92 -10.53
C SER A 163 7.13 -6.26 -11.81
N VAL A 164 6.21 -5.31 -11.65
CA VAL A 164 5.54 -4.62 -12.77
C VAL A 164 5.63 -3.12 -12.59
N SER A 165 6.28 -2.46 -13.54
CA SER A 165 6.19 -1.01 -13.74
C SER A 165 5.02 -0.67 -14.65
N TYR A 166 4.49 0.55 -14.55
CA TYR A 166 3.37 0.98 -15.38
C TYR A 166 3.66 2.31 -16.05
N ILE A 167 3.42 2.39 -17.35
CA ILE A 167 3.54 3.62 -18.15
C ILE A 167 2.15 4.09 -18.52
N GLY A 168 1.78 5.29 -18.07
CA GLY A 168 0.54 5.95 -18.44
C GLY A 168 0.78 7.04 -19.49
N GLU A 169 -0.11 7.14 -20.48
CA GLU A 169 -0.01 8.09 -21.59
C GLU A 169 -1.38 8.69 -21.91
N THR A 170 -1.44 10.01 -21.98
CA THR A 170 -2.62 10.73 -22.48
C THR A 170 -2.53 10.89 -24.01
N PRO A 171 -3.65 10.84 -24.74
CA PRO A 171 -3.62 11.02 -26.19
C PRO A 171 -3.22 12.44 -26.59
N THR A 172 -2.65 12.56 -27.79
CA THR A 172 -2.44 13.86 -28.45
C THR A 172 -3.77 14.58 -28.59
N GLN A 173 -3.85 15.79 -28.04
CA GLN A 173 -5.04 16.62 -28.14
C GLN A 173 -5.00 17.40 -29.44
N ARG A 174 -6.00 17.20 -30.29
CA ARG A 174 -6.13 17.97 -31.52
C ARG A 174 -6.31 19.45 -31.19
N GLY A 175 -5.72 20.31 -32.02
CA GLY A 175 -5.88 21.74 -31.90
C GLY A 175 -7.33 22.20 -32.02
N LYS A 176 -7.61 23.40 -31.51
CA LYS A 176 -8.94 23.99 -31.57
C LYS A 176 -9.30 24.32 -33.02
N PHE A 177 -10.53 24.03 -33.43
CA PHE A 177 -11.05 24.47 -34.71
C PHE A 177 -11.24 25.99 -34.71
N LEU A 178 -10.57 26.65 -35.64
CA LEU A 178 -10.58 28.10 -35.84
C LEU A 178 -11.68 28.45 -36.84
N ILE A 179 -12.93 28.45 -36.35
CA ILE A 179 -14.12 28.68 -37.20
C ILE A 179 -14.04 29.99 -37.99
N GLN A 180 -13.44 31.04 -37.43
CA GLN A 180 -13.27 32.31 -38.12
C GLN A 180 -12.34 32.19 -39.33
N ASN A 181 -11.25 31.42 -39.22
CA ASN A 181 -10.35 31.17 -40.36
C ASN A 181 -11.06 30.37 -41.46
N ALA A 182 -11.83 29.35 -41.09
CA ALA A 182 -12.58 28.55 -42.05
C ALA A 182 -13.61 29.40 -42.81
N LEU A 183 -14.33 30.28 -42.10
CA LEU A 183 -15.29 31.21 -42.72
C LEU A 183 -14.60 32.23 -43.64
N ALA A 184 -13.44 32.76 -43.22
CA ALA A 184 -12.66 33.68 -44.03
C ALA A 184 -12.13 33.05 -45.34
N LEU A 185 -11.92 31.73 -45.33
CA LEU A 185 -11.53 30.96 -46.51
C LEU A 185 -12.72 30.51 -47.38
N GLY A 186 -13.95 30.93 -47.05
CA GLY A 186 -15.16 30.62 -47.82
C GLY A 186 -15.83 29.28 -47.45
N VAL A 187 -15.39 28.61 -46.38
CA VAL A 187 -16.00 27.35 -45.95
C VAL A 187 -17.33 27.62 -45.23
N PRO A 188 -18.48 27.12 -45.72
CA PRO A 188 -19.76 27.32 -45.06
C PRO A 188 -19.84 26.54 -43.74
N LYS A 189 -20.58 27.08 -42.77
CA LYS A 189 -20.88 26.34 -41.52
C LYS A 189 -21.61 25.05 -41.85
N GLY A 190 -21.05 23.91 -41.46
CA GLY A 190 -21.67 22.61 -41.73
C GLY A 190 -20.67 21.45 -41.75
N PRO A 191 -20.99 20.35 -42.45
CA PRO A 191 -20.19 19.12 -42.46
C PRO A 191 -18.73 19.32 -42.91
N LEU A 192 -18.46 20.32 -43.76
CA LEU A 192 -17.12 20.64 -44.25
C LEU A 192 -16.20 21.16 -43.13
N CYS A 193 -16.73 21.95 -42.18
CA CYS A 193 -15.98 22.32 -40.98
C CYS A 193 -15.62 21.10 -40.14
N GLY A 194 -16.51 20.10 -40.08
CA GLY A 194 -16.24 18.83 -39.40
C GLY A 194 -15.13 18.02 -40.07
N LYS A 195 -15.07 18.01 -41.40
CA LYS A 195 -13.97 17.38 -42.17
C LYS A 195 -12.63 18.08 -41.91
N LEU A 196 -12.61 19.41 -41.99
CA LEU A 196 -11.42 20.19 -41.66
C LEU A 196 -10.96 19.96 -40.22
N HIS A 197 -11.87 19.96 -39.25
CA HIS A 197 -11.53 19.64 -37.87
C HIS A 197 -11.09 18.16 -37.71
N ARG A 198 -11.43 17.26 -38.63
CA ARG A 198 -10.95 15.88 -38.65
C ARG A 198 -9.57 15.68 -39.27
N GLY A 199 -8.92 16.74 -39.73
CA GLY A 199 -7.64 16.62 -40.44
C GLY A 199 -7.79 16.40 -41.94
N GLU A 200 -9.02 16.45 -42.46
CA GLU A 200 -9.29 16.25 -43.89
C GLU A 200 -9.29 17.62 -44.60
N ASP A 201 -8.53 17.75 -45.68
CA ASP A 201 -8.62 18.90 -46.56
C ASP A 201 -9.95 18.86 -47.33
N VAL A 202 -10.56 20.03 -47.56
CA VAL A 202 -11.85 20.13 -48.25
C VAL A 202 -11.74 21.00 -49.49
N VAL A 203 -12.43 20.58 -50.54
CA VAL A 203 -12.55 21.38 -51.77
C VAL A 203 -13.88 22.12 -51.75
N ILE A 204 -13.83 23.43 -51.93
CA ILE A 204 -15.00 24.32 -51.98
C ILE A 204 -14.99 25.13 -53.26
N GLN A 205 -16.15 25.65 -53.65
CA GLN A 205 -16.28 26.59 -54.77
C GLN A 205 -16.36 28.01 -54.21
N VAL A 206 -15.42 28.85 -54.59
CA VAL A 206 -15.39 30.29 -54.26
C VAL A 206 -15.35 31.04 -55.58
N ASP A 207 -16.35 31.86 -55.84
CA ASP A 207 -16.47 32.67 -57.07
C ASP A 207 -16.30 31.89 -58.40
N GLY A 208 -16.79 30.64 -58.43
CA GLY A 208 -16.72 29.75 -59.60
C GLY A 208 -15.39 29.02 -59.79
N ALA A 209 -14.42 29.21 -58.87
CA ALA A 209 -13.15 28.49 -58.85
C ALA A 209 -13.11 27.44 -57.72
N SER A 210 -12.51 26.29 -58.02
CA SER A 210 -12.28 25.21 -57.07
C SER A 210 -11.08 25.52 -56.18
N VAL A 211 -11.30 25.75 -54.88
CA VAL A 211 -10.27 26.05 -53.89
C VAL A 211 -10.15 24.90 -52.90
N THR A 212 -8.93 24.43 -52.65
CA THR A 212 -8.64 23.44 -51.59
C THR A 212 -8.27 24.18 -50.31
N VAL A 213 -9.10 24.01 -49.28
CA VAL A 213 -8.83 24.55 -47.94
C VAL A 213 -8.18 23.45 -47.10
N LYS A 214 -7.00 23.73 -46.56
CA LYS A 214 -6.28 22.75 -45.74
C LYS A 214 -6.80 22.75 -44.31
N SER A 215 -6.82 21.57 -43.70
CA SER A 215 -7.14 21.43 -42.28
C SER A 215 -6.22 22.29 -41.40
N SER A 216 -4.92 22.34 -41.75
CA SER A 216 -3.90 23.13 -41.03
C SER A 216 -4.19 24.62 -40.96
N ASP A 217 -4.96 25.17 -41.89
CA ASP A 217 -5.28 26.61 -41.92
C ASP A 217 -6.45 26.95 -40.98
N CYS A 218 -7.24 25.92 -40.63
CA CYS A 218 -8.48 26.02 -39.87
C CYS A 218 -8.42 25.34 -38.49
N VAL A 219 -7.27 24.74 -38.12
CA VAL A 219 -7.09 24.03 -36.85
C VAL A 219 -5.76 24.48 -36.25
N SER A 220 -5.76 24.84 -34.96
CA SER A 220 -4.50 25.18 -34.29
C SER A 220 -3.54 23.98 -34.23
N SER A 221 -2.26 24.21 -33.91
CA SER A 221 -1.34 23.11 -33.66
C SER A 221 -1.89 22.16 -32.60
N SER A 222 -1.72 20.85 -32.83
CA SER A 222 -2.08 19.83 -31.85
C SER A 222 -1.13 19.90 -30.65
N VAL A 223 -1.64 19.59 -29.46
CA VAL A 223 -0.85 19.51 -28.24
C VAL A 223 -0.48 18.05 -28.03
N ALA A 224 0.82 17.77 -28.01
CA ALA A 224 1.36 16.45 -27.71
C ALA A 224 0.79 15.90 -26.39
N GLY A 225 0.59 14.58 -26.35
CA GLY A 225 0.26 13.90 -25.11
C GLY A 225 1.41 13.96 -24.11
N SER A 226 1.09 13.81 -22.82
CA SER A 226 2.06 13.62 -21.75
C SER A 226 2.05 12.16 -21.28
N ALA A 227 3.22 11.67 -20.86
CA ALA A 227 3.38 10.37 -20.24
C ALA A 227 3.91 10.47 -18.80
N PHE A 228 3.57 9.49 -17.98
CA PHE A 228 4.17 9.24 -16.67
C PHE A 228 4.51 7.76 -16.52
N ALA A 229 5.40 7.44 -15.59
CA ALA A 229 5.58 6.05 -15.18
C ALA A 229 5.65 5.88 -13.65
N ILE A 230 5.03 4.81 -13.18
CA ILE A 230 5.21 4.26 -11.84
C ILE A 230 6.25 3.15 -11.97
N VAL A 231 7.46 3.43 -11.47
CA VAL A 231 8.64 2.59 -11.69
C VAL A 231 8.86 1.68 -10.48
N ALA A 232 8.48 0.43 -10.63
CA ALA A 232 8.76 -0.65 -9.69
C ALA A 232 10.11 -1.30 -10.05
N CYS A 233 11.03 -1.23 -9.10
CA CYS A 233 12.36 -1.82 -9.18
C CYS A 233 12.76 -2.20 -7.76
N PRO A 234 12.28 -3.35 -7.24
CA PRO A 234 12.36 -3.67 -5.83
C PRO A 234 13.78 -3.97 -5.34
N THR A 235 14.62 -4.54 -6.21
CA THR A 235 15.98 -4.97 -5.87
C THR A 235 16.97 -4.48 -6.93
N VAL A 236 18.26 -4.47 -6.57
CA VAL A 236 19.34 -4.23 -7.54
C VAL A 236 19.32 -5.30 -8.65
N GLY A 237 18.92 -6.54 -8.33
CA GLY A 237 18.82 -7.65 -9.29
C GLY A 237 17.77 -7.42 -10.39
N THR A 238 16.75 -6.59 -10.14
CA THR A 238 15.74 -6.23 -11.15
C THR A 238 16.16 -5.11 -12.10
N ILE A 239 17.27 -4.41 -11.85
CA ILE A 239 17.66 -3.21 -12.63
C ILE A 239 17.94 -3.55 -14.09
N ASP A 240 18.76 -4.56 -14.37
CA ASP A 240 19.14 -4.87 -15.75
C ASP A 240 17.93 -5.30 -16.59
N SER A 241 17.03 -6.09 -16.00
CA SER A 241 15.76 -6.47 -16.64
C SER A 241 14.87 -5.26 -16.92
N LEU A 242 14.90 -4.21 -16.09
CA LEU A 242 14.10 -2.99 -16.25
C LEU A 242 14.65 -2.06 -17.33
N VAL A 243 15.95 -1.75 -17.27
CA VAL A 243 16.56 -0.74 -18.15
C VAL A 243 16.60 -1.16 -19.61
N GLN A 244 16.52 -2.48 -19.87
CA GLN A 244 16.49 -3.07 -21.21
C GLN A 244 15.09 -3.13 -21.83
N GLN A 245 14.03 -2.74 -21.11
CA GLN A 245 12.65 -2.85 -21.60
C GLN A 245 12.38 -1.86 -22.74
N PRO A 246 12.01 -2.34 -23.96
CA PRO A 246 11.82 -1.49 -25.13
C PRO A 246 10.64 -0.51 -24.99
N GLN A 247 9.70 -0.79 -24.08
CA GLN A 247 8.54 0.05 -23.80
C GLN A 247 8.94 1.47 -23.33
N PHE A 248 10.10 1.61 -22.67
CA PHE A 248 10.63 2.90 -22.24
C PHE A 248 11.42 3.63 -23.33
N ALA A 249 12.00 2.90 -24.30
CA ALA A 249 12.95 3.45 -25.27
C ALA A 249 12.38 4.62 -26.09
N ARG A 250 11.09 4.58 -26.43
CA ARG A 250 10.44 5.65 -27.20
C ARG A 250 10.44 7.01 -26.49
N TYR A 251 10.48 7.04 -25.16
CA TYR A 251 10.45 8.27 -24.36
C TYR A 251 11.83 8.87 -24.11
N GLN A 252 12.88 8.15 -24.49
CA GLN A 252 14.28 8.57 -24.35
C GLN A 252 14.78 9.27 -25.62
N GLN A 253 13.94 9.30 -26.68
CA GLN A 253 14.26 9.89 -27.97
C GLN A 253 13.79 11.35 -28.03
N ALA A 254 14.63 12.23 -28.60
CA ALA A 254 14.34 13.66 -28.71
C ALA A 254 13.12 14.00 -29.61
N ASN A 255 12.72 13.09 -30.51
CA ASN A 255 11.62 13.24 -31.45
C ASN A 255 10.34 12.50 -31.02
N SER A 256 10.23 12.09 -29.76
CA SER A 256 9.03 11.40 -29.28
C SER A 256 7.79 12.30 -29.42
N VAL A 257 6.72 11.74 -29.98
CA VAL A 257 5.42 12.42 -30.13
C VAL A 257 4.78 12.70 -28.77
N VAL A 258 5.10 11.90 -27.76
CA VAL A 258 4.64 12.04 -26.37
C VAL A 258 5.85 12.18 -25.47
N SER A 259 5.89 13.23 -24.67
CA SER A 259 6.98 13.47 -23.71
C SER A 259 6.69 12.78 -22.38
N MET A 260 7.68 12.07 -21.83
CA MET A 260 7.64 11.61 -20.44
C MET A 260 7.85 12.81 -19.53
N THR A 261 6.88 13.09 -18.65
CA THR A 261 6.94 14.28 -17.79
C THR A 261 7.12 13.95 -16.32
N LEU A 262 6.83 12.70 -15.92
CA LEU A 262 6.90 12.26 -14.53
C LEU A 262 7.37 10.81 -14.39
N LEU A 263 8.37 10.57 -13.54
CA LEU A 263 8.70 9.25 -13.00
C LEU A 263 8.44 9.23 -11.50
N VAL A 264 7.66 8.26 -11.03
CA VAL A 264 7.47 7.96 -9.60
C VAL A 264 8.27 6.71 -9.28
N HIS A 265 9.26 6.84 -8.41
CA HIS A 265 10.24 5.81 -8.10
C HIS A 265 9.86 5.05 -6.81
N LEU A 266 9.58 3.76 -6.95
CA LEU A 266 9.32 2.83 -5.83
C LEU A 266 10.59 2.15 -5.31
N GLY A 267 11.69 2.21 -6.07
CA GLY A 267 12.98 1.65 -5.69
C GLY A 267 13.58 2.33 -4.46
N ASN A 268 14.29 1.55 -3.64
CA ASN A 268 14.97 2.04 -2.44
C ASN A 268 16.28 2.77 -2.78
N ALA A 269 16.97 3.29 -1.76
CA ALA A 269 18.24 4.02 -1.92
C ALA A 269 19.32 3.22 -2.68
N ALA A 270 19.40 1.90 -2.51
CA ALA A 270 20.37 1.06 -3.22
C ALA A 270 20.11 1.03 -4.73
N VAL A 271 18.84 0.96 -5.13
CA VAL A 271 18.43 1.03 -6.54
C VAL A 271 18.67 2.42 -7.12
N LEU A 272 18.27 3.47 -6.39
CA LEU A 272 18.43 4.86 -6.83
C LEU A 272 19.91 5.27 -7.00
N GLY A 273 20.80 4.66 -6.21
CA GLY A 273 22.25 4.87 -6.28
C GLY A 273 23.00 3.98 -7.29
N HIS A 274 22.32 3.06 -7.95
CA HIS A 274 22.99 2.10 -8.84
C HIS A 274 23.34 2.74 -10.22
N PRO A 275 24.56 2.57 -10.75
CA PRO A 275 25.01 3.24 -11.98
C PRO A 275 24.11 3.02 -13.21
N HIS A 276 23.67 1.77 -13.45
CA HIS A 276 22.79 1.46 -14.59
C HIS A 276 21.42 2.15 -14.45
N TYR A 277 20.88 2.21 -13.23
CA TYR A 277 19.61 2.87 -12.96
C TYR A 277 19.75 4.38 -13.17
N ILE A 278 20.81 4.98 -12.64
CA ILE A 278 21.12 6.41 -12.81
C ILE A 278 21.22 6.78 -14.29
N GLN A 279 21.97 5.99 -15.08
CA GLN A 279 22.13 6.24 -16.51
C GLN A 279 20.79 6.12 -17.24
N TRP A 280 20.00 5.10 -16.91
CA TRP A 280 18.67 4.91 -17.48
C TRP A 280 17.74 6.08 -17.13
N VAL A 281 17.71 6.56 -15.89
CA VAL A 281 16.89 7.73 -15.51
C VAL A 281 17.33 8.99 -16.27
N LYS A 282 18.64 9.24 -16.39
CA LYS A 282 19.17 10.40 -17.13
C LYS A 282 18.78 10.39 -18.62
N SER A 283 18.58 9.21 -19.20
CA SER A 283 18.22 9.08 -20.62
C SER A 283 16.85 9.64 -20.99
N PHE A 284 15.94 9.84 -20.02
CA PHE A 284 14.65 10.51 -20.26
C PHE A 284 14.78 12.04 -20.39
N GLY A 285 15.94 12.60 -20.01
CA GLY A 285 16.24 14.02 -20.11
C GLY A 285 15.86 14.84 -18.86
N PRO A 286 16.41 16.06 -18.73
CA PRO A 286 16.31 16.85 -17.50
C PRO A 286 14.94 17.51 -17.27
N HIS A 287 14.02 17.40 -18.22
CA HIS A 287 12.67 17.97 -18.12
C HIS A 287 11.71 17.11 -17.29
N VAL A 288 12.06 15.84 -17.07
CA VAL A 288 11.23 14.87 -16.37
C VAL A 288 11.25 15.18 -14.88
N HIS A 289 10.07 15.24 -14.25
CA HIS A 289 9.97 15.32 -12.80
C HIS A 289 10.16 13.94 -12.17
N HIS A 290 10.90 13.88 -11.07
CA HIS A 290 11.14 12.66 -10.31
C HIS A 290 10.50 12.77 -8.92
N ILE A 291 9.65 11.82 -8.55
CA ILE A 291 9.09 11.70 -7.19
C ILE A 291 9.60 10.41 -6.55
N LEU A 292 10.27 10.52 -5.40
CA LEU A 292 10.78 9.37 -4.65
C LEU A 292 9.79 9.03 -3.53
N VAL A 293 9.15 7.85 -3.61
CA VAL A 293 8.14 7.43 -2.60
C VAL A 293 8.67 6.35 -1.64
N ASN A 294 9.90 5.87 -1.83
CA ASN A 294 10.57 4.88 -1.00
C ASN A 294 12.01 5.32 -0.63
N HIS A 295 12.18 6.62 -0.34
CA HIS A 295 13.46 7.21 0.02
C HIS A 295 13.58 7.35 1.55
N PRO A 296 14.77 7.26 2.16
CA PRO A 296 14.95 7.46 3.60
C PRO A 296 14.42 8.80 4.14
N GLU A 297 14.43 9.84 3.30
CA GLU A 297 13.88 11.17 3.64
C GLU A 297 12.35 11.26 3.57
N CYS A 298 11.65 10.19 3.15
CA CYS A 298 10.20 10.16 3.18
C CYS A 298 9.69 10.31 4.63
N PRO A 299 8.67 11.14 4.87
CA PRO A 299 8.21 11.42 6.22
C PRO A 299 7.66 10.17 6.92
N GLN A 300 8.10 9.94 8.15
CA GLN A 300 7.59 8.88 9.03
C GLN A 300 6.32 9.30 9.79
N TRP A 301 5.48 10.11 9.14
CA TRP A 301 4.28 10.65 9.77
C TRP A 301 3.13 9.65 9.83
N SER A 302 2.31 9.78 10.85
CA SER A 302 1.03 9.09 10.90
C SER A 302 0.04 9.74 9.93
N VAL A 303 -0.32 9.03 8.86
CA VAL A 303 -1.40 9.44 7.94
C VAL A 303 -2.78 9.43 8.60
N PHE A 304 -2.96 8.76 9.73
CA PHE A 304 -4.23 8.65 10.47
C PHE A 304 -4.41 9.82 11.45
N ARG A 305 -4.57 11.03 10.90
CA ARG A 305 -4.50 12.29 11.66
C ARG A 305 -5.46 12.35 12.84
N SER A 306 -6.70 11.94 12.66
CA SER A 306 -7.70 11.95 13.75
C SER A 306 -7.36 10.98 14.87
N SER A 307 -6.82 9.81 14.53
CA SER A 307 -6.36 8.83 15.51
C SER A 307 -5.14 9.35 16.28
N ALA A 308 -4.24 10.08 15.61
CA ALA A 308 -3.07 10.68 16.23
C ALA A 308 -3.43 11.89 17.11
N THR A 309 -4.33 12.75 16.67
CA THR A 309 -4.89 13.82 17.50
C THR A 309 -5.54 13.25 18.76
N LEU A 310 -6.40 12.24 18.62
CA LEU A 310 -7.04 11.59 19.77
C LEU A 310 -6.01 10.97 20.72
N GLN A 311 -4.97 10.31 20.19
CA GLN A 311 -3.87 9.77 21.01
C GLN A 311 -3.15 10.87 21.78
N THR A 312 -2.84 12.01 21.15
CA THR A 312 -2.20 13.16 21.79
C THR A 312 -3.08 13.72 22.92
N GLN A 313 -4.38 13.87 22.68
CA GLN A 313 -5.33 14.30 23.71
C GLN A 313 -5.34 13.31 24.89
N LEU A 314 -5.45 12.02 24.62
CA LEU A 314 -5.47 10.97 25.66
C LEU A 314 -4.15 10.86 26.43
N HIS A 315 -3.00 11.04 25.76
CA HIS A 315 -1.70 11.10 26.43
C HIS A 315 -1.58 12.34 27.32
N HIS A 316 -2.07 13.51 26.88
CA HIS A 316 -2.07 14.71 27.70
C HIS A 316 -2.90 14.54 28.99
N LEU A 317 -4.02 13.81 28.91
CA LEU A 317 -4.91 13.55 30.03
C LEU A 317 -4.44 12.40 30.92
N PHE A 318 -3.87 11.34 30.32
CA PHE A 318 -3.51 10.08 30.98
C PHE A 318 -2.16 9.56 30.46
N PRO A 319 -1.04 10.25 30.78
CA PRO A 319 0.27 9.95 30.20
C PRO A 319 0.84 8.58 30.59
N SER A 320 0.37 8.00 31.70
CA SER A 320 0.73 6.64 32.13
C SER A 320 0.00 5.54 31.35
N ASN A 321 -1.17 5.84 30.77
CA ASN A 321 -2.02 4.87 30.07
C ASN A 321 -1.83 4.91 28.55
N PHE A 322 -1.52 6.09 28.00
CA PHE A 322 -1.38 6.29 26.56
C PHE A 322 0.03 6.73 26.23
N ALA A 323 0.67 6.07 25.27
CA ALA A 323 1.99 6.47 24.79
C ALA A 323 1.95 7.87 24.18
N ALA A 324 3.04 8.62 24.34
CA ALA A 324 3.23 9.89 23.66
C ALA A 324 3.13 9.70 22.14
N PRO A 325 2.55 10.66 21.39
CA PRO A 325 2.61 10.64 19.95
C PRO A 325 4.08 10.68 19.51
N HIS A 326 4.44 9.90 18.49
CA HIS A 326 5.79 9.98 17.92
C HIS A 326 6.00 11.38 17.32
N HIS A 327 7.22 11.89 17.44
CA HIS A 327 7.55 13.25 17.00
C HIS A 327 7.56 13.32 15.47
N GLU A 328 6.76 14.23 14.90
CA GLU A 328 6.75 14.48 13.46
C GLU A 328 7.65 15.68 13.15
N VAL A 329 8.73 15.43 12.41
CA VAL A 329 9.61 16.48 11.89
C VAL A 329 9.03 17.10 10.62
N ALA A 330 9.39 18.37 10.36
CA ALA A 330 9.06 19.04 9.10
C ALA A 330 9.56 18.21 7.90
N PRO A 331 8.80 18.16 6.80
CA PRO A 331 9.15 17.26 5.70
C PRO A 331 10.37 17.80 4.96
N VAL A 332 11.26 16.88 4.56
CA VAL A 332 12.20 17.16 3.48
C VAL A 332 11.43 17.08 2.17
N GLU A 333 11.39 18.17 1.40
CA GLU A 333 10.60 18.23 0.17
C GLU A 333 11.37 17.84 -1.09
N ARG A 334 12.70 17.95 -1.06
CA ARG A 334 13.60 17.66 -2.18
C ARG A 334 14.84 16.94 -1.68
N ALA A 335 15.38 16.07 -2.50
CA ALA A 335 16.67 15.44 -2.30
C ALA A 335 17.50 15.53 -3.58
N THR A 336 18.80 15.78 -3.41
CA THR A 336 19.76 15.66 -4.50
C THR A 336 20.23 14.21 -4.54
N VAL A 337 19.92 13.53 -5.65
CA VAL A 337 20.33 12.15 -5.93
C VAL A 337 21.29 12.13 -7.11
N ALA A 338 21.93 10.98 -7.38
CA ALA A 338 22.98 10.87 -8.41
C ALA A 338 22.50 11.17 -9.86
N PHE A 339 21.20 11.16 -10.10
CA PHE A 339 20.58 11.57 -11.36
C PHE A 339 20.03 13.00 -11.40
N GLY A 340 20.20 13.79 -10.33
CA GLY A 340 19.77 15.19 -10.25
C GLY A 340 18.86 15.44 -9.04
N ASP A 341 18.14 16.57 -9.08
CA ASP A 341 17.19 16.92 -8.02
C ASP A 341 15.88 16.14 -8.20
N ALA A 342 15.42 15.52 -7.12
CA ALA A 342 14.14 14.82 -7.06
C ALA A 342 13.26 15.38 -5.94
N THR A 343 11.95 15.28 -6.13
CA THR A 343 10.96 15.58 -5.08
C THR A 343 10.83 14.37 -4.17
N ILE A 344 10.89 14.60 -2.86
CA ILE A 344 10.49 13.59 -1.89
C ILE A 344 8.96 13.52 -1.90
N GLY A 345 8.44 12.30 -2.08
CA GLY A 345 7.00 12.06 -2.02
C GLY A 345 6.46 12.42 -0.65
N LEU A 346 5.29 13.05 -0.63
CA LEU A 346 4.54 13.34 0.59
C LEU A 346 3.14 12.74 0.44
N PRO A 347 2.51 12.24 1.53
CA PRO A 347 1.13 11.79 1.45
C PRO A 347 0.22 12.91 0.94
N LEU A 348 -0.64 12.55 -0.02
CA LEU A 348 -1.56 13.42 -0.76
C LEU A 348 -0.92 14.40 -1.75
N LEU A 349 0.40 14.36 -1.96
CA LEU A 349 1.09 15.15 -2.99
C LEU A 349 0.53 14.82 -4.38
N LYS A 350 0.20 15.84 -5.16
CA LYS A 350 -0.30 15.69 -6.52
C LYS A 350 0.70 16.17 -7.54
N TYR A 351 0.64 15.55 -8.71
CA TYR A 351 1.22 16.05 -9.95
C TYR A 351 0.10 16.11 -10.99
N ILE A 352 -0.18 17.31 -11.47
CA ILE A 352 -1.14 17.54 -12.56
C ILE A 352 -0.41 17.18 -13.86
N LEU A 353 -0.86 16.14 -14.54
CA LEU A 353 -0.27 15.69 -15.80
C LEU A 353 -0.83 16.49 -16.98
N THR A 354 -2.15 16.68 -16.99
CA THR A 354 -2.89 17.47 -17.97
C THR A 354 -3.98 18.30 -17.26
N PRO A 355 -4.32 19.49 -17.77
CA PRO A 355 -3.82 20.13 -18.99
C PRO A 355 -2.38 20.65 -18.83
N SER A 356 -1.63 20.74 -19.94
CA SER A 356 -0.22 21.19 -19.96
C SER A 356 0.00 22.56 -19.31
N ALA A 357 -0.96 23.48 -19.46
CA ALA A 357 -0.91 24.82 -18.84
C ALA A 357 -0.90 24.80 -17.30
N LYS A 358 -1.34 23.70 -16.66
CA LYS A 358 -1.32 23.51 -15.21
C LYS A 358 -0.38 22.39 -14.78
N GLN A 359 0.46 21.90 -15.69
CA GLN A 359 1.32 20.75 -15.42
C GLN A 359 2.33 21.07 -14.31
N GLY A 360 2.50 20.16 -13.36
CA GLY A 360 3.42 20.32 -12.25
C GLY A 360 2.85 19.85 -10.91
N LEU A 361 3.58 20.17 -9.83
CA LEU A 361 3.23 19.76 -8.48
C LEU A 361 2.10 20.62 -7.90
N ASP A 362 1.17 19.96 -7.22
CA ASP A 362 0.15 20.58 -6.38
C ASP A 362 0.27 20.02 -4.95
N ARG A 363 0.57 20.92 -4.01
CA ARG A 363 0.79 20.64 -2.59
C ARG A 363 -0.40 21.02 -1.71
N SER A 364 -1.51 21.47 -2.30
CA SER A 364 -2.66 22.01 -1.55
C SER A 364 -3.29 21.04 -0.55
N LEU A 365 -3.13 19.73 -0.78
CA LEU A 365 -3.64 18.67 0.11
C LEU A 365 -2.54 18.02 0.96
N VAL A 366 -1.28 18.41 0.81
CA VAL A 366 -0.18 17.82 1.58
C VAL A 366 -0.38 18.12 3.05
N MET A 367 -0.32 17.06 3.87
CA MET A 367 -0.47 17.17 5.32
C MET A 367 0.66 17.99 5.93
N GLN A 368 0.36 18.63 7.06
CA GLN A 368 1.36 19.25 7.93
C GLN A 368 1.63 18.35 9.14
N PRO A 369 2.80 18.50 9.80
CA PRO A 369 3.05 17.89 11.10
C PRO A 369 1.95 18.23 12.12
N LEU A 370 1.70 17.34 13.09
CA LEU A 370 0.72 17.59 14.15
C LEU A 370 1.10 18.81 14.99
N ASP A 371 0.17 19.76 15.13
CA ASP A 371 0.31 20.90 16.04
C ASP A 371 -0.05 20.47 17.47
N LEU A 372 0.93 19.91 18.18
CA LEU A 372 0.75 19.44 19.56
C LEU A 372 0.30 20.57 20.51
N PRO A 373 0.87 21.79 20.48
CA PRO A 373 0.38 22.91 21.27
C PRO A 373 -1.11 23.22 21.03
N ALA A 374 -1.56 23.27 19.78
CA ALA A 374 -2.96 23.52 19.46
C ALA A 374 -3.87 22.39 19.98
N ILE A 375 -3.46 21.12 19.84
CA ILE A 375 -4.20 19.97 20.36
C ILE A 375 -4.33 20.03 21.88
N HIS A 376 -3.25 20.38 22.60
CA HIS A 376 -3.30 20.53 24.05
C HIS A 376 -4.23 21.67 24.49
N MET A 377 -4.21 22.80 23.76
CA MET A 377 -5.10 23.92 24.03
C MET A 377 -6.57 23.53 23.82
N ASP A 378 -6.90 22.87 22.71
CA ASP A 378 -8.24 22.35 22.41
C ASP A 378 -8.72 21.34 23.46
N THR A 379 -7.81 20.48 23.95
CA THR A 379 -8.09 19.54 25.04
C THR A 379 -8.51 20.27 26.32
N LYS A 380 -7.74 21.30 26.72
CA LYS A 380 -8.05 22.11 27.92
C LYS A 380 -9.38 22.83 27.78
N GLN A 381 -9.67 23.37 26.60
CA GLN A 381 -10.94 24.04 26.31
C GLN A 381 -12.12 23.06 26.37
N THR A 382 -11.94 21.85 25.86
CA THR A 382 -12.94 20.78 25.93
C THR A 382 -13.25 20.39 27.37
N LEU A 383 -12.22 20.20 28.21
CA LEU A 383 -12.39 19.91 29.64
C LEU A 383 -13.13 21.04 30.38
N ALA A 384 -12.73 22.30 30.12
CA ALA A 384 -13.35 23.47 30.74
C ALA A 384 -14.83 23.58 30.36
N THR A 385 -15.18 23.33 29.10
CA THR A 385 -16.55 23.32 28.60
C THR A 385 -17.38 22.19 29.25
N ALA A 386 -16.77 21.03 29.43
CA ALA A 386 -17.40 19.88 30.11
C ALA A 386 -17.44 20.02 31.64
N LYS A 387 -16.86 21.09 32.21
CA LYS A 387 -16.72 21.31 33.66
C LYS A 387 -16.00 20.14 34.36
N VAL A 388 -15.06 19.52 33.67
CA VAL A 388 -14.22 18.44 34.22
C VAL A 388 -12.92 19.05 34.72
N SER A 389 -12.66 18.89 36.01
CA SER A 389 -11.35 19.17 36.61
C SER A 389 -10.65 17.83 36.81
N LEU A 390 -9.47 17.67 36.20
CA LEU A 390 -8.60 16.56 36.53
C LEU A 390 -7.94 16.88 37.87
N THR A 391 -8.45 16.29 38.96
CA THR A 391 -7.67 16.17 40.19
C THR A 391 -6.66 15.06 39.94
N HIS A 392 -5.37 15.37 39.91
CA HIS A 392 -4.20 14.50 40.12
C HIS A 392 -3.04 14.90 39.17
N ASP A 393 -2.05 15.59 39.73
CA ASP A 393 -0.67 15.62 39.24
C ASP A 393 0.13 14.36 39.66
N ASP A 394 -0.48 13.48 40.46
CA ASP A 394 0.15 12.26 40.93
C ASP A 394 -0.30 11.05 40.09
N PRO A 395 0.62 10.22 39.58
CA PRO A 395 0.26 8.95 38.97
C PRO A 395 -0.48 8.10 40.01
N PRO A 396 -1.47 7.27 39.59
CA PRO A 396 -2.09 6.33 40.52
C PRO A 396 -1.00 5.45 41.12
N THR A 397 -0.73 5.63 42.42
CA THR A 397 0.15 4.76 43.18
C THR A 397 -0.53 3.40 43.23
N ILE A 398 -0.10 2.47 42.37
CA ILE A 398 -0.45 1.06 42.54
C ILE A 398 0.08 0.69 43.91
N ALA A 399 -0.81 0.38 44.85
CA ALA A 399 -0.40 -0.09 46.17
C ALA A 399 0.43 -1.36 45.97
N ALA A 400 1.74 -1.23 46.08
CA ALA A 400 2.67 -2.34 46.04
C ALA A 400 2.48 -3.14 47.34
N ASN A 401 1.60 -4.14 47.32
CA ASN A 401 1.43 -5.09 48.42
C ASN A 401 0.84 -6.41 47.92
N ASP A 402 1.39 -6.96 46.85
CA ASP A 402 1.27 -8.40 46.60
C ASP A 402 2.55 -8.91 45.94
N SER A 403 3.37 -9.64 46.70
CA SER A 403 4.64 -10.21 46.22
C SER A 403 4.45 -11.32 45.19
N ASP A 404 3.21 -11.77 44.99
CA ASP A 404 2.82 -12.83 44.06
C ASP A 404 2.19 -12.29 42.74
N ALA A 405 2.01 -10.97 42.61
CA ALA A 405 1.44 -10.38 41.40
C ALA A 405 2.49 -10.25 40.28
N VAL A 406 2.38 -11.07 39.24
CA VAL A 406 3.14 -10.87 37.99
C VAL A 406 2.65 -9.59 37.32
N ASP A 407 3.57 -8.65 37.00
CA ASP A 407 3.24 -7.42 36.28
C ASP A 407 2.73 -7.76 34.86
N GLY A 408 1.41 -7.69 34.72
CA GLY A 408 0.67 -8.00 33.51
C GLY A 408 -0.05 -6.77 32.98
N ARG A 409 0.11 -6.46 31.69
CA ARG A 409 -0.52 -5.30 31.04
C ARG A 409 -1.34 -5.72 29.84
N VAL A 410 -2.53 -5.13 29.70
CA VAL A 410 -3.38 -5.28 28.51
C VAL A 410 -3.47 -3.94 27.81
N THR A 411 -3.08 -3.92 26.53
CA THR A 411 -3.17 -2.72 25.67
C THR A 411 -4.12 -2.99 24.51
N PHE A 412 -5.12 -2.12 24.34
CA PHE A 412 -6.04 -2.16 23.21
C PHE A 412 -5.46 -1.39 22.03
N LEU A 413 -4.77 -2.09 21.13
CA LEU A 413 -4.19 -1.52 19.91
C LEU A 413 -5.28 -1.12 18.89
N GLY A 414 -6.40 -1.86 18.90
CA GLY A 414 -7.50 -1.71 17.97
C GLY A 414 -8.85 -1.98 18.63
N THR A 415 -9.81 -1.08 18.43
CA THR A 415 -11.12 -1.07 19.11
C THR A 415 -12.30 -0.86 18.15
N GLY A 416 -12.05 -0.88 16.85
CA GLY A 416 -13.06 -0.85 15.79
C GLY A 416 -13.55 -2.26 15.43
N SER A 417 -14.72 -2.31 14.80
CA SER A 417 -15.39 -3.53 14.35
C SER A 417 -15.66 -3.43 12.85
N ALA A 418 -15.49 -4.55 12.12
CA ALA A 418 -15.73 -4.73 10.69
C ALA A 418 -14.86 -3.87 9.75
N LEU A 419 -14.96 -2.55 9.85
CA LEU A 419 -14.22 -1.60 9.02
C LEU A 419 -13.36 -0.68 9.89
N PRO A 420 -12.11 -0.39 9.48
CA PRO A 420 -11.34 0.64 10.15
C PRO A 420 -12.07 1.98 10.01
N SER A 421 -12.16 2.74 11.10
CA SER A 421 -12.74 4.09 11.13
C SER A 421 -11.64 5.15 11.22
N LYS A 422 -12.03 6.42 11.03
CA LYS A 422 -11.13 7.58 11.20
C LYS A 422 -10.41 7.54 12.56
N TYR A 423 -11.16 7.24 13.61
CA TYR A 423 -10.68 7.29 15.00
C TYR A 423 -10.16 5.96 15.53
N ARG A 424 -10.77 4.84 15.14
CA ARG A 424 -10.50 3.50 15.68
C ARG A 424 -10.14 2.53 14.56
N ASN A 425 -8.99 1.89 14.66
CA ASN A 425 -8.62 0.77 13.78
C ASN A 425 -9.32 -0.53 14.21
N VAL A 426 -9.37 -1.52 13.32
CA VAL A 426 -9.88 -2.87 13.60
C VAL A 426 -9.15 -3.57 14.74
N THR A 427 -9.74 -4.63 15.28
CA THR A 427 -9.35 -5.29 16.53
C THR A 427 -7.90 -5.77 16.58
N SER A 428 -7.22 -5.45 17.68
CA SER A 428 -6.01 -6.14 18.15
C SER A 428 -5.75 -5.76 19.61
N LYS A 429 -5.35 -6.71 20.45
CA LYS A 429 -5.01 -6.47 21.86
C LYS A 429 -3.67 -7.10 22.18
N LEU A 430 -2.79 -6.36 22.82
CA LEU A 430 -1.49 -6.83 23.29
C LEU A 430 -1.58 -7.16 24.78
N ILE A 431 -1.21 -8.38 25.14
CA ILE A 431 -0.99 -8.80 26.51
C ILE A 431 0.52 -8.88 26.73
N ALA A 432 1.02 -8.18 27.72
CA ALA A 432 2.42 -8.23 28.15
C ALA A 432 2.48 -8.86 29.55
N ILE A 433 3.36 -9.84 29.73
CA ILE A 433 3.65 -10.47 31.02
C ILE A 433 5.18 -10.46 31.16
N GLY A 434 5.69 -9.56 32.01
CA GLY A 434 7.13 -9.24 32.00
C GLY A 434 7.59 -8.77 30.61
N SER A 435 8.57 -9.45 30.02
CA SER A 435 9.06 -9.18 28.65
C SER A 435 8.40 -10.01 27.56
N SER A 436 7.45 -10.88 27.90
CA SER A 436 6.77 -11.77 26.95
C SER A 436 5.47 -11.15 26.44
N PHE A 437 5.24 -11.26 25.13
CA PHE A 437 4.07 -10.67 24.48
C PHE A 437 3.18 -11.72 23.82
N LEU A 438 1.87 -11.47 23.90
CA LEU A 438 0.81 -12.20 23.20
C LEU A 438 -0.13 -11.22 22.52
N LEU A 439 -0.58 -11.53 21.30
CA LEU A 439 -1.64 -10.79 20.61
C LEU A 439 -2.96 -11.57 20.64
N LEU A 440 -4.04 -10.90 21.00
CA LEU A 440 -5.41 -11.35 20.74
C LEU A 440 -5.96 -10.58 19.53
N ASP A 441 -6.14 -11.30 18.44
CA ASP A 441 -6.40 -10.83 17.09
C ASP A 441 -5.29 -9.91 16.54
N ALA A 442 -5.15 -9.92 15.22
CA ALA A 442 -4.24 -9.08 14.46
C ALA A 442 -4.95 -8.56 13.21
N GLY A 443 -5.90 -7.63 13.38
CA GLY A 443 -6.56 -6.95 12.27
C GLY A 443 -5.60 -6.10 11.43
N GLU A 444 -6.05 -5.69 10.24
CA GLU A 444 -5.28 -4.83 9.32
C GLU A 444 -4.68 -3.60 10.03
N GLY A 445 -3.39 -3.33 9.83
CA GLY A 445 -2.69 -2.22 10.47
C GLY A 445 -2.20 -2.49 11.90
N CYS A 446 -2.30 -3.74 12.40
CA CYS A 446 -1.78 -4.15 13.71
C CYS A 446 -0.30 -3.78 13.89
N TYR A 447 0.54 -4.00 12.87
CA TYR A 447 1.96 -3.65 12.93
C TYR A 447 2.19 -2.15 13.17
N GLY A 448 1.46 -1.29 12.45
CA GLY A 448 1.52 0.17 12.67
C GLY A 448 1.02 0.58 14.05
N GLN A 449 0.00 -0.10 14.59
CA GLN A 449 -0.46 0.15 15.95
C GLN A 449 0.57 -0.24 17.01
N LEU A 450 1.31 -1.34 16.80
CA LEU A 450 2.44 -1.70 17.66
C LEU A 450 3.54 -0.64 17.64
N PHE A 451 3.88 -0.13 16.45
CA PHE A 451 4.85 0.97 16.31
C PHE A 451 4.42 2.22 17.10
N ARG A 452 3.15 2.61 17.00
CA ARG A 452 2.61 3.73 17.79
C ARG A 452 2.60 3.45 19.29
N HIS A 453 2.28 2.21 19.69
CA HIS A 453 2.28 1.80 21.10
C HIS A 453 3.65 1.98 21.75
N VAL A 454 4.73 1.67 21.02
CA VAL A 454 6.10 1.84 21.52
C VAL A 454 6.64 3.27 21.34
N GLY A 455 5.80 4.24 20.96
CA GLY A 455 6.17 5.64 20.82
C GLY A 455 6.90 5.98 19.52
N GLY A 456 6.76 5.15 18.48
CA GLY A 456 7.47 5.33 17.20
C GLY A 456 8.95 4.96 17.25
N ASP A 457 9.33 4.07 18.17
CA ASP A 457 10.71 3.61 18.38
C ASP A 457 10.92 2.24 17.72
N ASP A 458 11.74 2.21 16.66
CA ASP A 458 12.02 0.97 15.92
C ASP A 458 12.74 -0.09 16.77
N GLY A 459 13.59 0.34 17.71
CA GLY A 459 14.31 -0.57 18.62
C GLY A 459 13.35 -1.28 19.58
N LYS A 460 12.41 -0.54 20.16
CA LYS A 460 11.36 -1.12 21.01
C LYS A 460 10.37 -1.97 20.22
N LEU A 461 10.02 -1.57 19.00
CA LEU A 461 9.18 -2.39 18.12
C LEU A 461 9.88 -3.72 17.80
N LYS A 462 11.16 -3.67 17.45
CA LYS A 462 11.97 -4.88 17.23
C LYS A 462 11.99 -5.78 18.47
N HIS A 463 12.27 -5.22 19.65
CA HIS A 463 12.24 -5.97 20.90
C HIS A 463 10.88 -6.64 21.16
N LEU A 464 9.77 -5.92 20.92
CA LEU A 464 8.42 -6.47 21.04
C LEU A 464 8.21 -7.66 20.10
N LEU A 465 8.61 -7.54 18.83
CA LEU A 465 8.46 -8.61 17.83
C LEU A 465 9.33 -9.83 18.14
N GLU A 466 10.54 -9.63 18.67
CA GLU A 466 11.44 -10.70 19.12
C GLU A 466 10.86 -11.50 20.28
N ASN A 467 10.08 -10.84 21.15
CA ASN A 467 9.42 -11.45 22.31
C ASN A 467 7.91 -11.68 22.11
N LEU A 468 7.42 -11.59 20.88
CA LEU A 468 6.06 -11.97 20.54
C LEU A 468 6.01 -13.47 20.26
N HIS A 469 5.44 -14.20 21.21
CA HIS A 469 5.44 -15.67 21.21
C HIS A 469 4.17 -16.26 20.62
N VAL A 470 3.02 -15.63 20.87
CA VAL A 470 1.70 -16.16 20.50
C VAL A 470 0.83 -15.09 19.85
N VAL A 471 0.14 -15.45 18.77
CA VAL A 471 -0.97 -14.68 18.19
C VAL A 471 -2.21 -15.57 18.17
N TRP A 472 -3.20 -15.20 18.97
CA TRP A 472 -4.49 -15.89 19.02
C TRP A 472 -5.50 -15.20 18.12
N ILE A 473 -6.08 -15.94 17.18
CA ILE A 473 -7.14 -15.47 16.30
C ILE A 473 -8.47 -16.06 16.76
N SER A 474 -9.40 -15.17 17.12
CA SER A 474 -10.72 -15.55 17.62
C SER A 474 -11.56 -16.27 16.56
N HIS A 475 -11.67 -15.70 15.37
CA HIS A 475 -12.45 -16.25 14.27
C HIS A 475 -11.99 -15.69 12.91
N ASN A 476 -12.61 -16.15 11.83
CA ASN A 476 -12.12 -15.98 10.46
C ASN A 476 -12.60 -14.69 9.75
N HIS A 477 -13.33 -13.79 10.43
CA HIS A 477 -13.65 -12.51 9.82
C HIS A 477 -12.40 -11.66 9.59
N ALA A 478 -12.35 -10.96 8.46
CA ALA A 478 -11.15 -10.30 7.95
C ALA A 478 -10.57 -9.27 8.94
N ASP A 479 -11.43 -8.55 9.66
CA ASP A 479 -11.02 -7.54 10.63
C ASP A 479 -10.24 -8.09 11.83
N HIS A 480 -10.17 -9.41 12.01
CA HIS A 480 -9.44 -10.06 13.11
C HIS A 480 -8.05 -10.60 12.73
N HIS A 481 -7.72 -10.74 11.44
CA HIS A 481 -6.50 -11.47 11.05
C HIS A 481 -5.74 -10.93 9.84
N LEU A 482 -6.28 -9.95 9.10
CA LEU A 482 -5.60 -9.41 7.92
C LEU A 482 -4.20 -8.84 8.22
N GLY A 483 -3.95 -8.35 9.43
CA GLY A 483 -2.64 -7.82 9.85
C GLY A 483 -1.56 -8.88 10.05
N LEU A 484 -1.90 -10.17 10.03
CA LEU A 484 -0.93 -11.26 10.20
C LEU A 484 0.15 -11.26 9.11
N VAL A 485 -0.23 -11.00 7.86
CA VAL A 485 0.74 -11.08 6.74
C VAL A 485 1.82 -10.00 6.86
N ARG A 486 1.44 -8.77 7.25
CA ARG A 486 2.43 -7.72 7.52
C ARG A 486 3.25 -8.02 8.76
N LEU A 487 2.62 -8.43 9.85
CA LEU A 487 3.31 -8.80 11.09
C LEU A 487 4.38 -9.87 10.84
N LEU A 488 4.03 -10.94 10.13
CA LEU A 488 4.96 -12.02 9.75
C LEU A 488 6.04 -11.51 8.80
N SER A 489 5.68 -10.77 7.75
CA SER A 489 6.67 -10.23 6.79
C SER A 489 7.77 -9.42 7.46
N GLN A 490 7.45 -8.69 8.53
CA GLN A 490 8.38 -7.81 9.25
C GLN A 490 9.20 -8.53 10.33
N ARG A 491 8.85 -9.75 10.72
CA ARG A 491 9.68 -10.55 11.63
C ARG A 491 11.00 -10.91 10.96
N ASN A 492 12.09 -10.82 11.72
CA ASN A 492 13.40 -11.28 11.29
C ASN A 492 13.33 -12.79 10.99
N PRO A 493 13.78 -13.26 9.81
CA PRO A 493 13.74 -14.67 9.42
C PRO A 493 14.61 -15.58 10.30
N LEU A 494 15.55 -15.02 11.09
CA LEU A 494 16.37 -15.79 12.03
C LEU A 494 15.67 -16.07 13.37
N LEU A 495 14.52 -15.44 13.63
CA LEU A 495 13.77 -15.68 14.85
C LEU A 495 13.03 -17.03 14.78
N PRO A 496 12.78 -17.66 15.94
CA PRO A 496 11.87 -18.79 16.00
C PRO A 496 10.49 -18.44 15.43
N PRO A 497 9.80 -19.40 14.80
CA PRO A 497 8.42 -19.19 14.33
C PRO A 497 7.49 -18.77 15.46
N VAL A 498 6.57 -17.84 15.18
CA VAL A 498 5.52 -17.46 16.15
C VAL A 498 4.44 -18.53 16.21
N ALA A 499 3.89 -18.81 17.39
CA ALA A 499 2.71 -19.65 17.50
C ALA A 499 1.47 -18.86 17.07
N ILE A 500 0.75 -19.33 16.06
CA ILE A 500 -0.55 -18.81 15.66
C ILE A 500 -1.60 -19.84 16.05
N ILE A 501 -2.53 -19.44 16.93
CA ILE A 501 -3.66 -20.28 17.33
C ILE A 501 -4.92 -19.68 16.69
N GLY A 502 -5.58 -20.40 15.80
CA GLY A 502 -6.70 -19.82 15.06
C GLY A 502 -7.58 -20.81 14.31
N PRO A 503 -8.62 -20.34 13.61
CA PRO A 503 -9.48 -21.20 12.81
C PRO A 503 -8.75 -21.82 11.62
N THR A 504 -9.13 -23.03 11.21
CA THR A 504 -8.54 -23.74 10.05
C THR A 504 -8.52 -22.89 8.77
N ALA A 505 -9.53 -22.04 8.56
CA ALA A 505 -9.59 -21.17 7.38
C ALA A 505 -8.41 -20.17 7.33
N VAL A 506 -7.96 -19.65 8.47
CA VAL A 506 -6.80 -18.77 8.58
C VAL A 506 -5.52 -19.53 8.24
N PHE A 507 -5.40 -20.79 8.68
CA PHE A 507 -4.28 -21.66 8.31
C PHE A 507 -4.15 -21.82 6.79
N TYR A 508 -5.24 -22.21 6.12
CA TYR A 508 -5.22 -22.40 4.67
C TYR A 508 -4.92 -21.11 3.92
N TRP A 509 -5.47 -19.98 4.37
CA TRP A 509 -5.13 -18.68 3.83
C TRP A 509 -3.64 -18.36 3.97
N LEU A 510 -3.06 -18.48 5.17
CA LEU A 510 -1.64 -18.19 5.39
C LEU A 510 -0.72 -19.13 4.59
N GLN A 511 -1.08 -20.42 4.47
CA GLN A 511 -0.33 -21.39 3.66
C GLN A 511 -0.32 -21.00 2.19
N GLU A 512 -1.47 -20.59 1.65
CA GLU A 512 -1.57 -20.18 0.26
C GLU A 512 -0.94 -18.82 0.00
N TYR A 513 -1.08 -17.88 0.95
CA TYR A 513 -0.42 -16.58 0.90
C TYR A 513 1.11 -16.73 0.94
N GLY A 514 1.65 -17.60 1.81
CA GLY A 514 3.08 -17.85 1.91
C GLY A 514 3.72 -18.46 0.66
N ARG A 515 2.93 -19.12 -0.20
CA ARG A 515 3.40 -19.58 -1.53
C ARG A 515 3.58 -18.43 -2.52
N ILE A 516 3.02 -17.26 -2.23
CA ILE A 516 3.04 -16.07 -3.08
C ILE A 516 4.05 -15.07 -2.51
N ASP A 517 3.96 -14.79 -1.20
CA ASP A 517 4.90 -13.94 -0.48
C ASP A 517 5.80 -14.80 0.43
N ALA A 518 7.01 -15.07 -0.06
CA ALA A 518 8.01 -15.85 0.66
C ALA A 518 8.42 -15.20 2.00
N THR A 519 8.16 -13.91 2.21
CA THR A 519 8.46 -13.24 3.49
C THR A 519 7.51 -13.65 4.61
N VAL A 520 6.42 -14.36 4.30
CA VAL A 520 5.44 -14.88 5.28
C VAL A 520 5.65 -16.38 5.55
N ALA A 521 6.18 -17.11 4.56
CA ALA A 521 6.44 -18.55 4.67
C ALA A 521 7.38 -18.88 5.84
N ASP A 522 7.15 -20.03 6.49
CA ASP A 522 7.99 -20.61 7.55
C ASP A 522 8.19 -19.75 8.81
N LYS A 523 7.48 -18.62 8.96
CA LYS A 523 7.59 -17.72 10.12
C LYS A 523 6.61 -18.03 11.25
N TYR A 524 5.80 -19.07 11.12
CA TYR A 524 4.80 -19.43 12.12
C TYR A 524 4.62 -20.94 12.25
N LEU A 525 4.22 -21.36 13.45
CA LEU A 525 3.59 -22.66 13.70
C LEU A 525 2.11 -22.41 13.89
N PHE A 526 1.26 -23.29 13.38
CA PHE A 526 -0.19 -23.11 13.46
C PHE A 526 -0.84 -24.22 14.27
N GLU A 527 -1.68 -23.83 15.22
CA GLU A 527 -2.55 -24.72 15.97
C GLU A 527 -4.02 -24.29 15.83
N ASN A 528 -4.92 -25.27 15.78
CA ASN A 528 -6.34 -24.98 15.62
C ASN A 528 -6.95 -24.48 16.92
N ASN A 529 -7.68 -23.36 16.88
CA ASN A 529 -8.36 -22.84 18.06
C ASN A 529 -9.51 -23.74 18.56
N THR A 530 -10.08 -24.64 17.73
CA THR A 530 -11.07 -25.63 18.18
C THR A 530 -10.50 -26.62 19.18
N ALA A 531 -9.18 -26.80 19.21
CA ALA A 531 -8.51 -27.62 20.22
C ALA A 531 -8.70 -27.07 21.66
N TYR A 532 -9.16 -25.82 21.80
CA TYR A 532 -9.39 -25.15 23.07
C TYR A 532 -10.89 -24.93 23.38
N ASP A 533 -11.81 -25.52 22.60
CA ASP A 533 -13.24 -25.44 22.91
C ASP A 533 -13.58 -26.35 24.11
N ILE A 534 -13.71 -25.73 25.28
CA ILE A 534 -14.10 -26.37 26.54
C ILE A 534 -15.45 -27.09 26.48
N ARG A 535 -16.32 -26.77 25.50
CA ARG A 535 -17.65 -27.40 25.36
C ARG A 535 -17.59 -28.75 24.63
N HIS A 536 -16.56 -29.00 23.82
CA HIS A 536 -16.43 -30.27 23.10
C HIS A 536 -16.14 -31.45 24.04
N ASN A 537 -15.62 -31.18 25.24
CA ASN A 537 -15.24 -32.21 26.23
C ASN A 537 -16.28 -32.45 27.33
N ALA A 538 -17.45 -31.81 27.28
CA ALA A 538 -18.51 -31.99 28.27
C ALA A 538 -19.27 -33.34 28.12
N THR A 539 -18.97 -34.16 27.11
CA THR A 539 -19.58 -35.48 26.91
C THR A 539 -18.59 -36.61 27.14
N LYS A 540 -18.21 -36.82 28.42
CA LYS A 540 -17.95 -38.12 29.10
C LYS A 540 -17.01 -37.91 30.30
N ASN A 541 -17.52 -38.14 31.51
CA ASN A 541 -16.80 -38.50 32.75
C ASN A 541 -15.28 -38.22 32.78
N CYS A 542 -14.86 -36.95 32.73
CA CYS A 542 -13.47 -36.58 32.94
C CYS A 542 -13.38 -35.72 34.20
N THR A 543 -13.11 -36.38 35.33
CA THR A 543 -12.94 -35.76 36.65
C THR A 543 -11.58 -35.08 36.81
N TYR A 544 -10.73 -35.09 35.77
CA TYR A 544 -9.42 -34.44 35.73
C TYR A 544 -9.18 -33.88 34.31
N MET A 545 -9.72 -32.71 34.00
CA MET A 545 -9.29 -31.97 32.82
C MET A 545 -9.08 -30.51 33.23
N ASP A 546 -7.85 -30.05 33.00
CA ASP A 546 -7.42 -28.65 33.08
C ASP A 546 -8.45 -27.75 32.37
N PRO A 547 -8.88 -26.61 32.95
CA PRO A 547 -9.80 -25.66 32.30
C PRO A 547 -9.32 -25.17 30.92
N PHE A 548 -8.04 -25.35 30.59
CA PHE A 548 -7.45 -25.03 29.29
C PHE A 548 -7.41 -26.20 28.27
N GLY A 549 -7.97 -27.38 28.63
CA GLY A 549 -8.11 -28.55 27.74
C GLY A 549 -6.83 -29.41 27.59
N LEU A 550 -6.92 -30.49 26.79
CA LEU A 550 -5.84 -31.47 26.52
C LEU A 550 -4.58 -30.87 25.87
N HIS A 551 -4.59 -29.60 25.48
CA HIS A 551 -3.63 -29.00 24.56
C HIS A 551 -2.73 -27.94 25.21
N LYS A 552 -2.86 -27.69 26.53
CA LYS A 552 -1.84 -26.98 27.31
C LYS A 552 -0.42 -27.55 27.06
N PRO A 553 -0.19 -28.88 27.06
CA PRO A 553 1.12 -29.45 26.71
C PRO A 553 1.62 -29.09 25.30
N THR A 554 0.72 -28.79 24.35
CA THR A 554 1.10 -28.36 23.00
C THR A 554 1.65 -26.94 23.01
N ILE A 555 0.98 -26.00 23.69
CA ILE A 555 1.49 -24.62 23.85
C ILE A 555 2.77 -24.66 24.68
N ASP A 556 2.76 -25.33 25.83
CA ASP A 556 3.92 -25.47 26.71
C ASP A 556 5.09 -26.09 25.93
N GLY A 557 4.82 -27.07 25.07
CA GLY A 557 5.79 -27.68 24.17
C GLY A 557 6.36 -26.70 23.15
N ILE A 558 5.53 -25.87 22.51
CA ILE A 558 5.99 -24.84 21.58
C ILE A 558 6.83 -23.78 22.32
N LEU A 559 6.35 -23.30 23.47
CA LEU A 559 7.03 -22.29 24.29
C LEU A 559 8.37 -22.80 24.83
N ALA A 560 8.41 -24.02 25.35
CA ALA A 560 9.64 -24.64 25.84
C ALA A 560 10.62 -24.93 24.69
N THR A 561 10.13 -25.46 23.56
CA THR A 561 10.99 -25.86 22.43
C THR A 561 11.60 -24.66 21.71
N TYR A 562 10.84 -23.60 21.52
CA TYR A 562 11.23 -22.50 20.62
C TYR A 562 11.60 -21.21 21.34
N PHE A 563 11.17 -21.03 22.59
CA PHE A 563 11.37 -19.78 23.33
C PHE A 563 12.05 -19.98 24.69
N SER A 564 12.37 -21.23 25.08
CA SER A 564 12.96 -21.56 26.38
C SER A 564 12.13 -21.05 27.58
N ILE A 565 10.82 -20.90 27.38
CA ILE A 565 9.88 -20.49 28.42
C ILE A 565 9.30 -21.77 29.04
N ALA A 566 9.70 -22.07 30.26
CA ALA A 566 9.04 -23.09 31.07
C ALA A 566 7.77 -22.49 31.69
N THR A 567 6.62 -23.05 31.33
CA THR A 567 5.28 -22.66 31.80
C THR A 567 4.91 -23.27 33.14
#